data_AF-R8VT69-F1
#
_entry.id   AF-R8VT69-F1
#
_cell.length_a   1.000
_cell.length_b   1.000
_cell.length_c   1.000
_cell.angle_alpha   90.00
_cell.angle_beta   90.00
_cell.angle_gamma   90.00
#
_symmetry.space_group_name_H-M   'P 1'
#
loop_
_entity.id
_entity.type
_entity.pdbx_description
1 polymer ?
#
loop_
_entity_poly.entity_id
_entity_poly.type
_entity_poly.pdbx_seq_one_letter_code
_entity_poly.pdbx_strand_id
1 'polypeptide(L)'
;MAAGNTVYNLIAADPALSIHNNIFFTLALGVLMLCVLAGSGPLPLRIRGVVFLVLFASIFAEGGIVVLPFMLITYLCRDRILLRNLLYLALGALLFVMTFVPYPTLSETLTMLAINSEFMFPLVIPFLAMYDGTRGPKTAFSKYFFYAFYPLHLWIIGLITLLVR
;
A
#
# COMPACT_ATOMS: atom_id res chain seq x y z
N MET A 1 2.74 -7.39 -14.67
CA MET A 1 1.58 -7.64 -13.79
C MET A 1 0.26 -7.51 -14.51
N ALA A 2 -0.14 -6.33 -15.00
CA ALA A 2 -1.44 -6.14 -15.68
C ALA A 2 -1.73 -7.19 -16.75
N ALA A 3 -0.81 -7.44 -17.68
CA ALA A 3 -0.96 -8.49 -18.70
C ALA A 3 -1.15 -9.90 -18.10
N GLY A 4 -0.42 -10.24 -17.03
CA GLY A 4 -0.57 -11.53 -16.36
C GLY A 4 -1.89 -11.65 -15.61
N ASN A 5 -2.37 -10.58 -14.98
CA ASN A 5 -3.71 -10.54 -14.40
C ASN A 5 -4.79 -10.72 -15.48
N THR A 6 -4.62 -10.10 -16.66
CA THR A 6 -5.54 -10.31 -17.80
C THR A 6 -5.56 -11.77 -18.24
N VAL A 7 -4.39 -12.40 -18.39
CA VAL A 7 -4.28 -13.84 -18.75
C VAL A 7 -4.93 -14.71 -17.69
N TYR A 8 -4.66 -14.47 -16.41
CA TYR A 8 -5.28 -15.21 -15.32
C TYR A 8 -6.81 -15.04 -15.32
N ASN A 9 -7.32 -13.81 -15.47
CA ASN A 9 -8.76 -13.55 -15.48
C ASN A 9 -9.46 -14.19 -16.69
N LEU A 10 -8.79 -14.29 -17.83
CA LEU A 10 -9.26 -15.03 -19.01
C LEU A 10 -9.38 -16.54 -18.71
N ILE A 11 -8.40 -17.11 -17.99
CA ILE A 11 -8.41 -18.53 -17.60
C ILE A 11 -9.48 -18.80 -16.54
N ALA A 12 -9.59 -17.95 -15.53
CA ALA A 12 -10.54 -18.10 -14.45
C ALA A 12 -12.00 -18.00 -14.95
N ALA A 13 -12.25 -17.10 -15.92
CA ALA A 13 -13.56 -16.83 -16.52
C ALA A 13 -14.70 -16.61 -15.50
N ASP A 14 -14.37 -16.28 -14.25
CA ASP A 14 -15.29 -16.01 -13.15
C ASP A 14 -14.99 -14.65 -12.53
N PRO A 15 -15.95 -13.70 -12.55
CA PRO A 15 -15.82 -12.40 -11.89
C PRO A 15 -15.53 -12.47 -10.39
N ALA A 16 -15.93 -13.55 -9.69
CA ALA A 16 -15.66 -13.72 -8.27
C ALA A 16 -14.18 -14.01 -7.97
N LEU A 17 -13.42 -14.48 -8.97
CA LEU A 17 -12.01 -14.83 -8.82
C LEU A 17 -11.07 -13.85 -9.52
N SER A 18 -11.60 -12.78 -10.12
CA SER A 18 -10.80 -11.86 -10.91
C SER A 18 -9.81 -11.06 -10.06
N ILE A 19 -8.55 -11.04 -10.47
CA ILE A 19 -7.48 -10.29 -9.83
C ILE A 19 -7.31 -8.94 -10.53
N HIS A 20 -7.51 -7.86 -9.78
CA HIS A 20 -7.35 -6.48 -10.26
C HIS A 20 -6.23 -5.71 -9.53
N ASN A 21 -5.61 -6.34 -8.54
CA ASN A 21 -4.58 -5.75 -7.68
C ASN A 21 -3.36 -5.27 -8.48
N ASN A 22 -2.81 -4.11 -8.13
CA ASN A 22 -1.68 -3.50 -8.81
C ASN A 22 -0.91 -2.50 -7.92
N ILE A 23 -0.17 -3.00 -6.92
CA ILE A 23 0.67 -2.16 -6.05
C ILE A 23 1.74 -1.35 -6.81
N PHE A 24 2.17 -1.79 -8.00
CA PHE A 24 3.19 -1.06 -8.78
C PHE A 24 2.68 0.32 -9.20
N PHE A 25 1.39 0.45 -9.50
CA PHE A 25 0.78 1.73 -9.80
C PHE A 25 0.78 2.66 -8.58
N THR A 26 0.41 2.14 -7.40
CA THR A 26 0.48 2.88 -6.12
C THR A 26 1.89 3.37 -5.82
N LEU A 27 2.91 2.50 -5.99
CA LEU A 27 4.31 2.86 -5.77
C LEU A 27 4.81 3.90 -6.77
N ALA A 28 4.40 3.80 -8.05
CA ALA A 28 4.75 4.78 -9.07
C ALA A 28 4.19 6.17 -8.73
N LEU A 29 2.92 6.25 -8.32
CA LEU A 29 2.30 7.50 -7.85
C LEU A 29 2.99 8.04 -6.59
N GLY A 30 3.39 7.17 -5.67
CA GLY A 30 4.14 7.54 -4.48
C GLY A 30 5.51 8.14 -4.77
N VAL A 31 6.29 7.51 -5.64
CA VAL A 31 7.59 8.04 -6.06
C VAL A 31 7.41 9.34 -6.82
N LEU A 32 6.41 9.43 -7.72
CA LEU A 32 6.08 10.67 -8.41
C LEU A 32 5.74 11.80 -7.44
N MET A 33 4.95 11.51 -6.40
CA MET A 33 4.62 12.45 -5.33
C MET A 33 5.88 12.96 -4.63
N LEU A 34 6.82 12.07 -4.29
CA LEU A 34 8.11 12.47 -3.69
C LEU A 34 8.97 13.28 -4.67
N CYS A 35 8.97 12.96 -5.97
CA CYS A 35 9.67 13.74 -6.99
C CYS A 35 9.09 15.16 -7.13
N VAL A 36 7.75 15.29 -7.16
CA VAL A 36 7.07 16.59 -7.16
C VAL A 36 7.42 17.36 -5.89
N LEU A 37 7.36 16.68 -4.73
CA LEU A 37 7.71 17.29 -3.46
C LEU A 37 9.17 17.68 -3.40
N ALA A 38 10.11 16.98 -4.04
CA ALA A 38 11.55 17.28 -4.01
C ALA A 38 12.01 18.26 -5.11
N GLY A 39 11.19 18.51 -6.13
CA GLY A 39 11.54 19.36 -7.27
C GLY A 39 11.82 20.83 -6.93
N SER A 40 12.35 21.58 -7.88
CA SER A 40 12.79 22.98 -7.68
C SER A 40 11.71 24.04 -7.92
N GLY A 41 10.46 23.64 -8.21
CA GLY A 41 9.37 24.57 -8.47
C GLY A 41 8.89 25.34 -7.22
N PRO A 42 7.98 26.33 -7.39
CA PRO A 42 7.38 27.07 -6.29
C PRO A 42 6.72 26.13 -5.27
N LEU A 43 6.97 26.37 -3.98
CA LEU A 43 6.44 25.53 -2.90
C LEU A 43 4.91 25.36 -2.95
N PRO A 44 4.09 26.40 -3.20
CA PRO A 44 2.64 26.24 -3.27
C PRO A 44 2.19 25.29 -4.39
N LEU A 45 2.89 25.31 -5.54
CA LEU A 45 2.58 24.43 -6.67
C LEU A 45 2.93 22.97 -6.33
N ARG A 46 4.06 22.76 -5.65
CA ARG A 46 4.48 21.43 -5.17
C ARG A 46 3.49 20.85 -4.18
N ILE A 47 3.05 21.64 -3.20
CA ILE A 47 2.04 21.21 -2.21
C ILE A 47 0.73 20.84 -2.90
N ARG A 48 0.25 21.67 -3.84
CA ARG A 48 -0.95 21.34 -4.63
C ARG A 48 -0.81 20.04 -5.41
N GLY A 49 0.35 19.81 -6.02
CA GLY A 49 0.65 18.57 -6.73
C GLY A 49 0.66 17.34 -5.82
N VAL A 50 1.25 17.45 -4.63
CA VAL A 50 1.26 16.39 -3.61
C VAL A 50 -0.17 16.08 -3.14
N VAL A 51 -0.94 17.10 -2.78
CA VAL A 51 -2.34 16.92 -2.36
C VAL A 51 -3.17 16.25 -3.45
N PHE A 52 -3.02 16.69 -4.70
CA PHE A 52 -3.68 16.06 -5.84
C PHE A 52 -3.30 14.58 -5.98
N LEU A 53 -2.02 14.25 -5.90
CA LEU A 53 -1.55 12.87 -6.04
C LEU A 53 -2.03 11.96 -4.91
N VAL A 54 -2.07 12.47 -3.67
CA VAL A 54 -2.63 11.74 -2.53
C VAL A 54 -4.11 11.45 -2.76
N LEU A 55 -4.92 12.46 -3.10
CA LEU A 55 -6.35 12.27 -3.35
C LEU A 55 -6.62 11.35 -4.54
N PHE A 56 -5.87 11.52 -5.62
CA PHE A 56 -5.97 10.68 -6.81
C PHE A 56 -5.64 9.22 -6.50
N ALA A 57 -4.53 8.96 -5.81
CA ALA A 57 -4.15 7.59 -5.48
C ALA A 57 -5.14 6.95 -4.50
N SER A 58 -5.68 7.68 -3.53
CA SER A 58 -6.67 7.14 -2.58
C SER A 58 -7.95 6.62 -3.26
N ILE A 59 -8.27 7.10 -4.47
CA ILE A 59 -9.45 6.67 -5.22
C ILE A 59 -9.10 5.62 -6.27
N PHE A 60 -7.98 5.81 -6.98
CA PHE A 60 -7.65 5.02 -8.17
C PHE A 60 -6.57 3.95 -7.95
N ALA A 61 -5.87 3.97 -6.81
CA ALA A 61 -4.80 3.04 -6.52
C ALA A 61 -5.15 2.22 -5.27
N GLU A 62 -5.01 0.90 -5.40
CA GLU A 62 -5.39 -0.10 -4.39
C GLU A 62 -4.92 0.26 -2.98
N GLY A 63 -3.62 0.50 -2.79
CA GLY A 63 -3.06 0.87 -1.48
C GLY A 63 -2.92 2.39 -1.28
N GLY A 64 -3.55 3.22 -2.10
CA GLY A 64 -3.26 4.65 -2.18
C GLY A 64 -3.47 5.42 -0.88
N ILE A 65 -4.55 5.08 -0.17
CA ILE A 65 -4.94 5.73 1.09
C ILE A 65 -3.95 5.50 2.23
N VAL A 66 -3.21 4.38 2.20
CA VAL A 66 -2.20 4.03 3.21
C VAL A 66 -0.80 4.38 2.73
N VAL A 67 -0.43 3.88 1.55
CA VAL A 67 0.95 3.82 1.08
C VAL A 67 1.48 5.22 0.76
N LEU A 68 0.69 6.10 0.12
CA LEU A 68 1.14 7.46 -0.18
C LEU A 68 1.34 8.30 1.09
N PRO A 69 0.36 8.39 2.02
CA PRO A 69 0.59 9.07 3.29
C PRO A 69 1.76 8.48 4.08
N PHE A 70 1.91 7.15 4.10
CA PHE A 70 3.05 6.49 4.73
C PHE A 70 4.39 6.96 4.13
N MET A 71 4.53 6.96 2.80
CA MET A 71 5.75 7.44 2.12
C MET A 71 6.00 8.93 2.41
N LEU A 72 4.95 9.75 2.38
CA LEU A 72 5.05 11.19 2.64
C LEU A 72 5.52 11.47 4.09
N ILE A 73 4.89 10.84 5.07
CA ILE A 73 5.27 10.95 6.49
C ILE A 73 6.70 10.46 6.70
N THR A 74 7.06 9.29 6.12
CA THR A 74 8.43 8.75 6.20
C THR A 74 9.46 9.73 5.67
N TYR A 75 9.16 10.35 4.52
CA TYR A 75 10.06 11.28 3.85
C TYR A 75 10.23 12.57 4.65
N LEU A 76 9.13 13.19 5.09
CA LEU A 76 9.15 14.46 5.82
C LEU A 76 9.69 14.33 7.25
N CYS A 77 9.44 13.20 7.91
CA CYS A 77 9.79 12.98 9.31
C CYS A 77 10.96 12.00 9.48
N ARG A 78 11.81 11.84 8.45
CA ARG A 78 12.94 10.88 8.46
C ARG A 78 13.80 11.00 9.72
N ASP A 79 14.18 12.22 10.09
CA ASP A 79 15.07 12.49 11.23
C ASP A 79 14.30 12.63 12.56
N ARG A 80 12.96 12.68 12.52
CA ARG A 80 12.08 12.89 13.68
C ARG A 80 11.25 11.65 13.97
N ILE A 81 11.91 10.61 14.50
CA ILE A 81 11.31 9.28 14.72
C ILE A 81 10.04 9.35 15.57
N LEU A 82 10.05 10.13 16.66
CA LEU A 82 8.88 10.28 17.54
C LEU A 82 7.68 10.88 16.78
N LEU A 83 7.91 11.96 16.03
CA LEU A 83 6.86 12.59 15.22
C LEU A 83 6.35 11.65 14.13
N ARG A 84 7.25 10.95 13.43
CA ARG A 84 6.90 9.95 12.42
C ARG A 84 5.99 8.87 12.98
N ASN A 85 6.36 8.30 14.13
CA ASN A 85 5.59 7.24 14.77
C ASN A 85 4.22 7.75 15.27
N LEU A 86 4.17 8.96 15.85
CA LEU A 86 2.90 9.59 16.22
C LEU A 86 1.98 9.82 15.01
N LEU A 87 2.54 10.29 13.88
CA LEU A 87 1.78 10.46 12.65
C LEU A 87 1.30 9.13 12.06
N TYR A 88 2.08 8.04 12.19
CA TYR A 88 1.61 6.71 11.81
C TYR A 88 0.46 6.24 12.69
N LEU A 89 0.56 6.39 14.00
CA LEU A 89 -0.52 6.03 14.92
C LEU A 89 -1.78 6.87 14.66
N ALA A 90 -1.63 8.17 14.41
CA ALA A 90 -2.73 9.06 14.05
C ALA A 90 -3.40 8.66 12.74
N LEU A 91 -2.61 8.34 11.70
CA LEU A 91 -3.14 7.83 10.44
C LEU A 91 -3.82 6.47 10.61
N GLY A 92 -3.24 5.55 11.37
CA GLY A 92 -3.85 4.25 11.67
C GLY A 92 -5.18 4.40 12.41
N ALA A 93 -5.24 5.30 13.40
CA ALA A 93 -6.49 5.61 14.10
C ALA A 93 -7.54 6.23 13.16
N LEU A 94 -7.14 7.13 12.26
CA LEU A 94 -8.04 7.71 11.25
C LEU A 94 -8.60 6.62 10.32
N LEU A 95 -7.73 5.74 9.81
CA LEU A 95 -8.14 4.61 8.96
C LEU A 95 -9.07 3.65 9.71
N PHE A 96 -8.82 3.41 11.00
CA PHE A 96 -9.69 2.60 11.85
C PHE A 96 -11.08 3.20 11.94
N VAL A 97 -11.19 4.51 12.23
CA VAL A 97 -12.48 5.21 12.30
C VAL A 97 -13.22 5.16 10.96
N MET A 98 -12.52 5.28 9.83
CA MET A 98 -13.12 5.21 8.49
C MET A 98 -13.60 3.79 8.13
N THR A 99 -12.95 2.76 8.67
CA THR A 99 -13.20 1.35 8.34
C THR A 99 -14.18 0.68 9.31
N PHE A 100 -14.26 1.16 10.54
CA PHE A 100 -15.06 0.54 11.59
C PHE A 100 -16.55 0.71 11.32
N VAL A 101 -17.23 -0.41 11.08
CA VAL A 101 -18.69 -0.50 10.95
C VAL A 101 -19.17 -1.58 11.92
N PRO A 102 -20.12 -1.27 12.82
CA PRO A 102 -20.69 -2.28 13.71
C PRO A 102 -21.67 -3.17 12.94
N TYR A 103 -21.47 -4.49 13.01
CA TYR A 103 -22.36 -5.50 12.45
C TYR A 103 -23.22 -6.16 13.53
N PRO A 104 -24.32 -6.85 13.17
CA PRO A 104 -25.22 -7.48 14.14
C PRO A 104 -24.54 -8.43 15.12
N THR A 105 -23.44 -9.09 14.70
CA THR A 105 -22.63 -9.93 15.57
C THR A 105 -21.20 -9.39 15.71
N LEU A 106 -20.61 -9.62 16.88
CA LEU A 106 -19.20 -9.29 17.14
C LEU A 106 -18.29 -10.08 16.20
N SER A 107 -18.61 -11.35 15.92
CA SER A 107 -17.82 -12.18 15.01
C SER A 107 -17.77 -11.61 13.59
N GLU A 108 -18.91 -11.12 13.08
CA GLU A 108 -18.98 -10.50 11.75
C GLU A 108 -18.22 -9.17 11.74
N THR A 109 -18.37 -8.35 12.78
CA THR A 109 -17.62 -7.09 12.92
C THR A 109 -16.11 -7.35 12.89
N LEU A 110 -15.62 -8.33 13.66
CA LEU A 110 -14.20 -8.68 13.69
C LEU A 110 -13.72 -9.26 12.35
N THR A 111 -14.55 -10.05 11.66
CA THR A 111 -14.23 -10.62 10.35
C THR A 111 -14.08 -9.51 9.31
N MET A 112 -15.03 -8.58 9.27
CA MET A 112 -14.99 -7.45 8.34
C MET A 112 -13.81 -6.53 8.62
N LEU A 113 -13.46 -6.33 9.89
CA LEU A 113 -12.29 -5.56 10.29
C LEU A 113 -10.97 -6.28 9.93
N ALA A 114 -10.93 -7.62 10.03
CA ALA A 114 -9.76 -8.40 9.63
C ALA A 114 -9.54 -8.37 8.11
N ILE A 115 -10.62 -8.41 7.32
CA ILE A 115 -10.58 -8.27 5.86
C ILE A 115 -10.10 -6.86 5.48
N ASN A 116 -10.55 -5.83 6.20
CA ASN A 116 -10.17 -4.42 5.96
C ASN A 116 -9.13 -3.93 6.98
N SER A 117 -7.97 -4.60 7.04
CA SER A 117 -6.97 -4.40 8.11
C SER A 117 -5.94 -3.31 7.83
N GLU A 118 -6.18 -2.42 6.86
CA GLU A 118 -5.26 -1.34 6.47
C GLU A 118 -4.87 -0.41 7.63
N PHE A 119 -5.78 -0.19 8.58
CA PHE A 119 -5.54 0.60 9.79
C PHE A 119 -4.42 0.03 10.68
N MET A 120 -4.09 -1.26 10.53
CA MET A 120 -3.05 -1.96 11.29
C MET A 120 -1.63 -1.70 10.75
N PHE A 121 -1.45 -0.91 9.69
CA PHE A 121 -0.12 -0.60 9.16
C PHE A 121 0.89 -0.08 10.21
N PRO A 122 0.52 0.61 11.31
CA PRO A 122 1.50 1.03 12.33
C PRO A 122 2.21 -0.13 13.03
N LEU A 123 1.72 -1.36 12.89
CA LEU A 123 2.45 -2.57 13.32
C LEU A 123 3.79 -2.76 12.60
N VAL A 124 4.09 -1.97 11.57
CA VAL A 124 5.42 -1.90 10.96
C VAL A 124 6.47 -1.23 11.87
N ILE A 125 6.06 -0.47 12.90
CA ILE A 125 6.97 0.33 13.74
C ILE A 125 8.10 -0.50 14.39
N PRO A 126 7.85 -1.69 14.99
CA PRO A 126 8.92 -2.53 15.53
C PRO A 126 9.94 -2.93 14.46
N PHE A 127 9.49 -3.26 13.25
CA PHE A 127 10.38 -3.59 12.13
C PHE A 127 11.21 -2.39 11.67
N LEU A 128 10.61 -1.19 11.65
CA LEU A 128 11.34 0.04 11.36
C LEU A 128 12.35 0.39 12.46
N ALA A 129 12.10 0.02 13.71
CA ALA A 129 13.04 0.25 14.82
C ALA A 129 14.27 -0.67 14.74
N MET A 130 14.14 -1.84 14.12
CA MET A 130 15.25 -2.75 13.85
C MET A 130 16.11 -2.34 12.65
N TYR A 131 15.67 -1.35 11.86
CA TYR A 131 16.40 -0.91 10.67
C TYR A 131 17.56 0.01 11.05
N ASP A 132 18.76 -0.35 10.58
CA ASP A 132 20.02 0.35 10.88
C ASP A 132 20.27 1.62 10.05
N GLY A 133 19.35 1.96 9.14
CA GLY A 133 19.47 3.12 8.26
C GLY A 133 20.30 2.87 6.99
N THR A 134 20.97 1.72 6.89
CA THR A 134 21.84 1.40 5.76
C THR A 134 21.06 0.87 4.58
N ARG A 135 21.48 1.22 3.36
CA ARG A 135 20.83 0.70 2.15
C ARG A 135 21.07 -0.81 2.06
N GLY A 136 20.00 -1.56 1.80
CA GLY A 136 20.11 -2.99 1.55
C GLY A 136 21.01 -3.36 0.35
N PRO A 137 21.36 -4.65 0.20
CA PRO A 137 22.25 -5.12 -0.86
C PRO A 137 21.77 -4.72 -2.26
N LYS A 138 22.71 -4.42 -3.16
CA LYS A 138 22.43 -4.08 -4.58
C LYS A 138 22.65 -5.28 -5.51
N THR A 139 22.12 -6.44 -5.14
CA THR A 139 22.22 -7.64 -5.98
C THR A 139 21.04 -7.70 -6.96
N ALA A 140 21.15 -8.52 -8.01
CA ALA A 140 20.03 -8.76 -8.93
C ALA A 140 18.82 -9.33 -8.17
N PHE A 141 19.07 -10.24 -7.22
CA PHE A 141 18.02 -10.83 -6.39
C PHE A 141 17.27 -9.77 -5.57
N SER A 142 17.98 -8.95 -4.79
CA SER A 142 17.32 -7.93 -3.95
C SER A 142 16.54 -6.89 -4.76
N LYS A 143 16.99 -6.61 -6.00
CA LYS A 143 16.30 -5.70 -6.91
C LYS A 143 15.03 -6.30 -7.49
N TYR A 144 15.07 -7.55 -7.97
CA TYR A 144 13.97 -8.14 -8.75
C TYR A 144 13.02 -9.03 -7.94
N PHE A 145 13.42 -9.46 -6.73
CA PHE A 145 12.62 -10.34 -5.88
C PHE A 145 11.20 -9.82 -5.69
N PHE A 146 11.04 -8.57 -5.25
CA PHE A 146 9.71 -7.98 -5.05
C PHE A 146 8.87 -7.95 -6.34
N TYR A 147 9.49 -7.59 -7.47
CA TYR A 147 8.79 -7.47 -8.76
C TYR A 147 8.30 -8.81 -9.31
N ALA A 148 9.00 -9.91 -8.98
CA ALA A 148 8.57 -11.26 -9.33
C ALA A 148 7.60 -11.83 -8.29
N PHE A 149 7.94 -11.74 -7.00
CA PHE A 149 7.17 -12.31 -5.91
C PHE A 149 5.76 -11.74 -5.84
N TYR A 150 5.60 -10.41 -5.96
CA TYR A 150 4.29 -9.76 -5.82
C TYR A 150 3.23 -10.28 -6.81
N PRO A 151 3.44 -10.28 -8.13
CA PRO A 151 2.45 -10.87 -9.04
C PRO A 151 2.32 -12.39 -8.87
N LEU A 152 3.44 -13.11 -8.64
CA LEU A 152 3.42 -14.58 -8.57
C LEU A 152 2.58 -15.11 -7.41
N HIS A 153 2.72 -14.57 -6.20
CA HIS A 153 1.97 -15.10 -5.06
C HIS A 153 0.47 -14.87 -5.21
N LEU A 154 0.02 -13.76 -5.80
CA LEU A 154 -1.40 -13.53 -6.09
C LEU A 154 -1.93 -14.54 -7.12
N TRP A 155 -1.17 -14.79 -8.19
CA TRP A 155 -1.57 -15.79 -9.18
C TRP A 155 -1.57 -17.20 -8.60
N ILE A 156 -0.59 -17.55 -7.76
CA ILE A 156 -0.55 -18.85 -7.09
C ILE A 156 -1.77 -19.03 -6.19
N ILE A 157 -2.11 -18.04 -5.36
CA ILE A 157 -3.31 -18.09 -4.52
C ILE A 157 -4.56 -18.27 -5.39
N GLY A 158 -4.72 -17.45 -6.44
CA GLY A 158 -5.84 -17.57 -7.37
C GLY A 158 -5.93 -18.94 -8.05
N LEU A 159 -4.81 -19.49 -8.50
CA LEU A 159 -4.74 -20.83 -9.09
C LEU A 159 -5.10 -21.93 -8.10
N ILE A 160 -4.62 -21.84 -6.85
CA ILE A 160 -5.02 -22.79 -5.79
C ILE A 160 -6.52 -22.71 -5.56
N THR A 161 -7.10 -21.50 -5.51
CA THR A 161 -8.54 -21.33 -5.37
C THR A 161 -9.30 -21.96 -6.54
N LEU A 162 -8.81 -21.83 -7.78
CA LEU A 162 -9.41 -22.50 -8.95
C LEU A 162 -9.34 -24.04 -8.86
N LEU A 163 -8.31 -24.60 -8.23
CA LEU A 163 -8.12 -26.05 -8.11
C LEU A 163 -8.90 -26.69 -6.95
N VAL A 164 -9.12 -25.94 -5.87
CA VAL A 164 -9.81 -26.41 -4.64
C VAL A 164 -11.32 -26.18 -4.69
N ARG A 165 -11.78 -25.39 -5.66
CA ARG A 165 -13.19 -25.13 -5.92
C ARG A 165 -13.85 -26.27 -6.69
#